data_AF-A0A3D0QIY2-F1
#
_entry.id   AF-A0A3D0QIY2-F1
#
_cell.length_a   1.000
_cell.length_b   1.000
_cell.length_c   1.000
_cell.angle_alpha   90.00
_cell.angle_beta   90.00
_cell.angle_gamma   90.00
#
_symmetry.space_group_name_H-M   'P 1'
#
loop_
_entity.id
_entity.type
_entity.pdbx_description
1 polymer ?
#
loop_
_entity_poly.entity_id
_entity_poly.type
_entity_poly.pdbx_seq_one_letter_code
_entity_poly.pdbx_strand_id
1 'polypeptide(L)'
;MTSGKWLVRACGLISLLLLCSNLYVFFTREWESSFFPTSYATLYYPLDVPTIRSWKLVERNKIQLDLAITGDVAEWKVLTDGGKEQTATGNKPSFRIDTTFAELHTYKLTPVTGQPMQSIEISIRFYGEEFYASQGMKRDDVYIVRANVPCGEFEQFPVSDWVDDYRYVGEKGLAEVDRILHDELGIRDTDPTFTRMEKLMPYLRKKLSSSGGVPKDDERWMNPWQLYGEMVAGTGKGWCTQNAQVWVFWANRAGIPTRFVFGARTQDNKIVYTGHSWAESYIREQNRWAFADVTQGELYVTDKLGQVLNTVDLFHLNQHNAFDSTFIRLYVSQQWENRPGIPGKDTVVTVPFTLCNNLLRDEFTSHSIFKFRRPPNVEDVREIYTGFFRDWTFLVGNLERYLFRPPLAYSFYPTEGERTYLLRRVLFLGLLMSVVVWISLLLTYRRRRRKGGLDGK
;
A
#
# COMPACT_ATOMS: atom_id res chain seq x y z
N MET A 1 -35.99 36.55 25.74
CA MET A 1 -35.74 35.60 24.63
C MET A 1 -36.27 34.24 25.04
N THR A 2 -37.06 33.53 24.22
CA THR A 2 -37.52 32.18 24.60
C THR A 2 -36.33 31.20 24.62
N SER A 3 -36.30 30.28 25.59
CA SER A 3 -35.22 29.27 25.74
C SER A 3 -34.87 28.57 24.42
N GLY A 4 -35.87 28.26 23.58
CA GLY A 4 -35.66 27.65 22.26
C GLY A 4 -34.91 28.53 21.24
N LYS A 5 -35.05 29.87 21.27
CA LYS A 5 -34.29 30.77 20.39
C LYS A 5 -32.81 30.81 20.76
N TRP A 6 -32.50 30.73 22.04
CA TRP A 6 -31.13 30.74 22.54
C TRP A 6 -30.41 29.44 22.15
N LEU A 7 -31.05 28.28 22.35
CA LEU A 7 -30.48 26.97 21.97
C LEU A 7 -30.16 26.88 20.48
N VAL A 8 -31.06 27.32 19.60
CA VAL A 8 -30.80 27.34 18.14
C VAL A 8 -29.59 28.21 17.79
N ARG A 9 -29.44 29.38 18.44
CA ARG A 9 -28.30 30.28 18.23
C ARG A 9 -26.99 29.70 18.76
N ALA A 10 -27.02 29.10 19.94
CA ALA A 10 -25.85 28.45 20.55
C ALA A 10 -25.35 27.29 19.69
N CYS A 11 -26.23 26.39 19.24
CA CYS A 11 -25.85 25.30 18.34
C CYS A 11 -25.34 25.80 16.99
N GLY A 12 -25.92 26.87 16.44
CA GLY A 12 -25.43 27.50 15.23
C GLY A 12 -24.02 28.07 15.39
N LEU A 13 -23.74 28.74 16.51
CA LEU A 13 -22.41 29.25 16.84
C LEU A 13 -21.38 28.12 16.99
N ILE A 14 -21.73 27.04 17.70
CA ILE A 14 -20.86 25.86 17.85
C ILE A 14 -20.54 25.25 16.48
N SER A 15 -21.55 25.10 15.62
CA SER A 15 -21.36 24.57 14.26
C SER A 15 -20.42 25.44 13.43
N LEU A 16 -20.56 26.77 13.54
CA LEU A 16 -19.69 27.72 12.86
C LEU A 16 -18.25 27.65 13.39
N LEU A 17 -18.07 27.58 14.71
CA LEU A 17 -16.74 27.44 15.31
C LEU A 17 -16.05 26.16 14.87
N LEU A 18 -16.76 25.02 14.89
CA LEU A 18 -16.24 23.75 14.41
C LEU A 18 -15.92 23.77 12.92
N LEU A 19 -16.73 24.44 12.10
CA LEU A 19 -16.44 24.65 10.69
C LEU A 19 -15.14 25.45 10.52
N CYS A 20 -15.02 26.59 11.19
CA CYS A 20 -13.81 27.41 11.16
C CYS A 20 -12.57 26.64 11.63
N SER A 21 -12.68 25.81 12.69
CA SER A 21 -11.59 24.96 13.14
C SER A 21 -11.22 23.88 12.13
N ASN A 22 -12.21 23.23 11.49
CA ASN A 22 -11.94 22.27 10.41
C ASN A 22 -11.25 22.93 9.23
N LEU A 23 -11.73 24.10 8.78
CA LEU A 23 -11.12 24.85 7.69
C LEU A 23 -9.70 25.30 8.06
N TYR A 24 -9.48 25.77 9.29
CA TYR A 24 -8.16 26.14 9.78
C TYR A 24 -7.20 24.94 9.73
N VAL A 25 -7.56 23.80 10.34
CA VAL A 25 -6.73 22.59 10.33
C VAL A 25 -6.53 22.07 8.91
N PHE A 26 -7.53 22.17 8.05
CA PHE A 26 -7.41 21.81 6.64
C PHE A 26 -6.37 22.73 5.96
N PHE A 27 -6.56 24.05 5.94
CA PHE A 27 -5.70 24.96 5.18
C PHE A 27 -4.30 25.16 5.78
N THR A 28 -4.10 24.94 7.08
CA THR A 28 -2.79 25.12 7.73
C THR A 28 -1.96 23.85 7.84
N ARG A 29 -2.49 22.69 7.44
CA ARG A 29 -1.75 21.43 7.56
C ARG A 29 -0.53 21.39 6.65
N GLU A 30 0.49 20.71 7.13
CA GLU A 30 1.54 20.19 6.28
C GLU A 30 1.01 18.95 5.54
N TRP A 31 0.58 19.14 4.30
CA TRP A 31 0.05 18.08 3.43
C TRP A 31 1.00 16.89 3.31
N GLU A 32 2.29 17.17 3.20
CA GLU A 32 3.27 16.11 3.08
C GLU A 32 3.45 15.32 4.37
N SER A 33 3.33 15.94 5.54
CA SER A 33 3.44 15.27 6.84
C SER A 33 2.14 14.56 7.26
N SER A 34 1.16 14.50 6.36
CA SER A 34 -0.12 13.84 6.57
C SER A 34 -0.05 12.36 6.18
N PHE A 35 0.39 11.53 7.11
CA PHE A 35 0.43 10.08 6.93
C PHE A 35 0.09 9.35 8.22
N PHE A 36 -0.17 8.05 8.13
CA PHE A 36 -0.45 7.18 9.27
C PHE A 36 0.68 6.17 9.45
N PRO A 37 1.30 6.07 10.64
CA PRO A 37 2.36 5.09 10.88
C PRO A 37 1.84 3.67 10.65
N THR A 38 2.66 2.83 10.03
CA THR A 38 2.28 1.44 9.73
C THR A 38 3.45 0.49 9.96
N SER A 39 3.14 -0.81 9.90
CA SER A 39 4.12 -1.89 10.07
C SER A 39 4.56 -2.48 8.74
N TYR A 40 5.68 -3.21 8.75
CA TYR A 40 6.08 -4.03 7.60
C TYR A 40 4.97 -5.00 7.18
N ALA A 41 4.38 -5.69 8.16
CA ALA A 41 3.34 -6.70 7.92
C ALA A 41 2.12 -6.11 7.21
N THR A 42 1.66 -4.94 7.64
CA THR A 42 0.51 -4.24 7.03
C THR A 42 0.77 -3.83 5.57
N LEU A 43 2.02 -3.49 5.23
CA LEU A 43 2.38 -3.04 3.88
C LEU A 43 2.62 -4.19 2.89
N TYR A 44 3.15 -5.31 3.38
CA TYR A 44 3.76 -6.33 2.53
C TYR A 44 3.11 -7.71 2.59
N TYR A 45 2.13 -7.91 3.48
CA TYR A 45 1.31 -9.12 3.53
C TYR A 45 -0.13 -8.80 3.12
N PRO A 46 -0.44 -8.74 1.81
CA PRO A 46 -1.77 -8.40 1.33
C PRO A 46 -2.80 -9.48 1.68
N LEU A 47 -4.09 -9.12 1.69
CA LEU A 47 -5.18 -10.07 1.93
C LEU A 47 -5.30 -11.16 0.85
N ASP A 48 -4.74 -10.91 -0.34
CA ASP A 48 -4.68 -11.87 -1.45
C ASP A 48 -3.80 -13.09 -1.13
N VAL A 49 -2.97 -13.01 -0.09
CA VAL A 49 -2.12 -14.10 0.39
C VAL A 49 -2.63 -14.59 1.74
N PRO A 50 -2.86 -15.91 1.91
CA PRO A 50 -3.31 -16.44 3.18
C PRO A 50 -2.38 -16.04 4.34
N THR A 51 -2.96 -15.54 5.42
CA THR A 51 -2.26 -15.20 6.67
C THR A 51 -2.91 -15.90 7.84
N ILE A 52 -2.12 -16.42 8.78
CA ILE A 52 -2.65 -17.04 10.00
C ILE A 52 -2.80 -15.93 11.05
N ARG A 53 -4.02 -15.47 11.33
CA ARG A 53 -4.25 -14.45 12.38
C ARG A 53 -3.92 -14.99 13.76
N SER A 54 -4.45 -16.19 14.02
CA SER A 54 -4.27 -16.92 15.25
C SER A 54 -4.42 -18.40 14.98
N TRP A 55 -4.00 -19.22 15.93
CA TRP A 55 -4.39 -20.62 16.01
C TRP A 55 -4.72 -20.96 17.45
N LYS A 56 -5.50 -22.02 17.62
CA LYS A 56 -5.76 -22.60 18.93
C LYS A 56 -5.73 -24.12 18.85
N LEU A 57 -5.31 -24.74 19.94
CA LEU A 57 -5.46 -26.17 20.14
C LEU A 57 -6.87 -26.41 20.64
N VAL A 58 -7.66 -27.13 19.84
CA VAL A 58 -9.01 -27.55 20.23
C VAL A 58 -8.93 -28.81 21.08
N GLU A 59 -7.98 -29.68 20.74
CA GLU A 59 -7.58 -30.89 21.47
C GLU A 59 -6.05 -31.00 21.38
N ARG A 60 -5.42 -31.85 22.21
CA ARG A 60 -3.96 -32.07 22.19
C ARG A 60 -3.41 -32.42 20.80
N ASN A 61 -4.18 -33.14 20.00
CA ASN A 61 -3.81 -33.53 18.63
C ASN A 61 -4.64 -32.82 17.54
N LYS A 62 -5.24 -31.67 17.84
CA LYS A 62 -6.11 -30.96 16.90
C LYS A 62 -5.92 -29.45 16.98
N ILE A 63 -5.46 -28.86 15.88
CA ILE A 63 -5.30 -27.43 15.73
C ILE A 63 -6.47 -26.86 14.93
N GLN A 64 -6.88 -25.64 15.25
CA GLN A 64 -7.74 -24.80 14.41
C GLN A 64 -7.01 -23.50 14.12
N LEU A 65 -6.88 -23.18 12.84
CA LEU A 65 -6.36 -21.89 12.39
C LEU A 65 -7.50 -20.87 12.26
N ASP A 66 -7.17 -19.59 12.36
CA ASP A 66 -8.00 -18.48 11.93
C ASP A 66 -7.27 -17.77 10.78
N LEU A 67 -7.77 -17.93 9.55
CA LEU A 67 -7.12 -17.43 8.36
C LEU A 67 -7.71 -16.08 7.93
N ALA A 68 -6.83 -15.13 7.62
CA ALA A 68 -7.17 -13.94 6.85
C ALA A 68 -6.86 -14.19 5.39
N ILE A 69 -7.88 -14.11 4.53
CA ILE A 69 -7.71 -14.25 3.09
C ILE A 69 -8.88 -13.59 2.33
N THR A 70 -8.61 -13.08 1.13
CA THR A 70 -9.64 -12.64 0.20
C THR A 70 -10.36 -13.86 -0.40
N GLY A 71 -11.67 -13.92 -0.23
CA GLY A 71 -12.53 -14.98 -0.77
C GLY A 71 -12.86 -16.08 0.25
N ASP A 72 -13.82 -16.92 -0.12
CA ASP A 72 -14.27 -18.05 0.70
C ASP A 72 -13.61 -19.34 0.19
N VAL A 73 -12.73 -19.92 1.01
CA VAL A 73 -12.21 -21.26 0.75
C VAL A 73 -13.14 -22.28 1.39
N ALA A 74 -13.93 -22.96 0.57
CA ALA A 74 -14.87 -23.96 1.05
C ALA A 74 -14.16 -25.13 1.75
N GLU A 75 -13.08 -25.63 1.14
CA GLU A 75 -12.35 -26.80 1.58
C GLU A 75 -10.84 -26.65 1.36
N TRP A 76 -10.09 -27.24 2.28
CA TRP A 76 -8.64 -27.40 2.26
C TRP A 76 -8.31 -28.89 2.30
N LYS A 77 -7.44 -29.30 1.39
CA LYS A 77 -6.76 -30.58 1.44
C LYS A 77 -5.51 -30.43 2.29
N VAL A 78 -5.38 -31.20 3.36
CA VAL A 78 -4.25 -31.14 4.28
C VAL A 78 -3.46 -32.43 4.19
N LEU A 79 -2.19 -32.33 3.79
CA LEU A 79 -1.26 -33.46 3.69
C LEU A 79 -0.24 -33.42 4.82
N THR A 80 -0.12 -34.49 5.60
CA THR A 80 0.91 -34.64 6.64
C THR A 80 2.10 -35.40 6.07
N ASP A 81 3.27 -34.75 6.07
CA ASP A 81 4.56 -35.28 5.60
C ASP A 81 4.48 -35.88 4.17
N GLY A 82 3.62 -35.30 3.33
CA GLY A 82 3.35 -35.77 1.97
C GLY A 82 2.56 -37.09 1.89
N GLY A 83 2.14 -37.64 3.03
CA GLY A 83 1.41 -38.90 3.14
C GLY A 83 -0.07 -38.72 3.43
N LYS A 84 -0.46 -38.87 4.70
CA LYS A 84 -1.87 -38.95 5.12
C LYS A 84 -2.62 -37.66 4.77
N GLU A 85 -3.75 -37.84 4.11
CA GLU A 85 -4.65 -36.76 3.71
C GLU A 85 -5.80 -36.61 4.70
N GLN A 86 -6.15 -35.37 5.00
CA GLN A 86 -7.34 -34.99 5.73
C GLN A 86 -7.95 -33.74 5.09
N THR A 87 -9.23 -33.49 5.35
CA THR A 87 -9.92 -32.29 4.86
C THR A 87 -10.18 -31.34 6.02
N ALA A 88 -10.18 -30.05 5.71
CA ALA A 88 -10.58 -28.99 6.63
C ALA A 88 -11.39 -27.93 5.88
N THR A 89 -12.29 -27.23 6.56
CA THR A 89 -13.29 -26.38 5.88
C THR A 89 -13.24 -24.92 6.31
N GLY A 90 -13.58 -24.03 5.38
CA GLY A 90 -13.74 -22.60 5.64
C GLY A 90 -12.44 -21.87 5.94
N ASN A 91 -12.58 -20.62 6.39
CA ASN A 91 -11.46 -19.77 6.82
C ASN A 91 -11.00 -20.07 8.27
N LYS A 92 -11.60 -21.09 8.89
CA LYS A 92 -11.19 -21.61 10.20
C LYS A 92 -10.88 -23.11 10.15
N PRO A 93 -9.97 -23.53 9.25
CA PRO A 93 -9.71 -24.95 9.04
C PRO A 93 -9.20 -25.57 10.34
N SER A 94 -9.75 -26.73 10.68
CA SER A 94 -9.28 -27.54 11.80
C SER A 94 -8.86 -28.90 11.30
N PHE A 95 -7.70 -29.34 11.73
CA PHE A 95 -7.08 -30.58 11.28
C PHE A 95 -6.27 -31.22 12.42
N ARG A 96 -6.07 -32.53 12.32
CA ARG A 96 -5.30 -33.29 13.29
C ARG A 96 -3.81 -33.11 13.06
N ILE A 97 -3.08 -33.05 14.16
CA ILE A 97 -1.62 -32.99 14.20
C ILE A 97 -1.10 -34.26 14.87
N ASP A 98 0.00 -34.78 14.35
CA ASP A 98 0.79 -35.82 14.97
C ASP A 98 1.55 -35.23 16.17
N THR A 99 1.39 -35.89 17.31
CA THR A 99 2.00 -35.53 18.59
C THR A 99 3.10 -36.52 18.98
N THR A 100 3.73 -37.15 18.00
CA THR A 100 4.93 -37.97 18.22
C THR A 100 6.03 -37.10 18.84
N PHE A 101 6.59 -37.57 19.95
CA PHE A 101 7.46 -36.78 20.80
C PHE A 101 8.70 -36.28 20.06
N ALA A 102 8.92 -34.96 20.08
CA ALA A 102 10.07 -34.26 19.50
C ALA A 102 10.27 -34.42 17.98
N GLU A 103 9.38 -35.09 17.27
CA GLU A 103 9.40 -35.19 15.81
C GLU A 103 8.80 -33.93 15.16
N LEU A 104 9.35 -33.54 14.01
CA LEU A 104 8.88 -32.39 13.24
C LEU A 104 8.02 -32.89 12.09
N HIS A 105 6.72 -32.62 12.15
CA HIS A 105 5.77 -32.96 11.10
C HIS A 105 5.36 -31.72 10.32
N THR A 106 5.19 -31.84 9.01
CA THR A 106 4.77 -30.76 8.12
C THR A 106 3.37 -31.02 7.58
N TYR A 107 2.51 -30.02 7.70
CA TYR A 107 1.12 -30.02 7.26
C TYR A 107 0.99 -29.02 6.12
N LYS A 108 0.72 -29.52 4.91
CA LYS A 108 0.49 -28.69 3.73
C LYS A 108 -1.00 -28.57 3.46
N LEU A 109 -1.55 -27.38 3.65
CA LEU A 109 -2.93 -27.03 3.33
C LEU A 109 -2.96 -26.46 1.91
N THR A 110 -3.57 -27.19 0.99
CA THR A 110 -3.83 -26.76 -0.38
C THR A 110 -5.32 -26.44 -0.53
N PRO A 111 -5.68 -25.22 -0.96
CA PRO A 111 -7.07 -24.84 -1.13
C PRO A 111 -7.69 -25.64 -2.28
N VAL A 112 -8.88 -26.20 -2.06
CA VAL A 112 -9.67 -26.89 -3.09
C VAL A 112 -10.53 -25.83 -3.78
N THR A 113 -9.88 -25.03 -4.63
CA THR A 113 -10.50 -23.89 -5.34
C THR A 113 -10.29 -23.99 -6.84
N GLY A 114 -11.21 -23.42 -7.62
CA GLY A 114 -11.04 -23.27 -9.08
C GLY A 114 -10.01 -22.19 -9.47
N GLN A 115 -9.52 -21.41 -8.51
CA GLN A 115 -8.51 -20.37 -8.71
C GLN A 115 -7.18 -20.76 -8.03
N PRO A 116 -6.03 -20.44 -8.65
CA PRO A 116 -4.72 -20.70 -8.07
C PRO A 116 -4.51 -19.81 -6.84
N MET A 117 -4.19 -20.44 -5.70
CA MET A 117 -3.95 -19.78 -4.43
C MET A 117 -2.77 -20.45 -3.72
N GLN A 118 -1.97 -19.67 -2.99
CA GLN A 118 -0.80 -20.18 -2.28
C GLN A 118 -1.19 -21.24 -1.24
N SER A 119 -0.46 -22.36 -1.23
CA SER A 119 -0.61 -23.37 -0.16
C SER A 119 0.06 -22.88 1.13
N ILE A 120 -0.58 -23.19 2.25
CA ILE A 120 -0.04 -22.93 3.59
C ILE A 120 0.71 -24.18 4.04
N GLU A 121 1.97 -24.03 4.44
CA GLU A 121 2.78 -25.10 5.03
C GLU A 121 3.08 -24.72 6.48
N ILE A 122 2.68 -25.59 7.40
CA ILE A 122 2.93 -25.45 8.83
C ILE A 122 3.74 -26.65 9.29
N SER A 123 4.87 -26.43 9.94
CA SER A 123 5.62 -27.49 10.61
C SER A 123 5.46 -27.37 12.12
N ILE A 124 5.14 -28.47 12.79
CA ILE A 124 4.88 -28.52 14.23
C ILE A 124 5.77 -29.58 14.85
N ARG A 125 6.46 -29.21 15.93
CA ARG A 125 7.15 -30.14 16.83
C ARG A 125 6.51 -30.10 18.21
N PHE A 126 6.23 -31.27 18.76
CA PHE A 126 5.50 -31.44 20.01
C PHE A 126 6.40 -31.92 21.16
N TYR A 127 6.25 -31.31 22.33
CA TYR A 127 6.80 -31.78 23.61
C TYR A 127 5.66 -31.84 24.63
N GLY A 128 5.31 -33.04 25.08
CA GLY A 128 4.21 -33.20 26.03
C GLY A 128 4.57 -32.81 27.46
N GLU A 129 3.54 -32.49 28.24
CA GLU A 129 3.69 -32.22 29.68
C GLU A 129 4.40 -33.36 30.42
N GLU A 130 4.22 -34.61 29.98
CA GLU A 130 4.88 -35.78 30.56
C GLU A 130 6.40 -35.74 30.43
N PHE A 131 6.92 -35.17 29.34
CA PHE A 131 8.35 -34.98 29.15
C PHE A 131 8.89 -33.97 30.17
N TYR A 132 8.23 -32.83 30.34
CA TYR A 132 8.64 -31.81 31.31
C TYR A 132 8.54 -32.33 32.75
N ALA A 133 7.45 -33.05 33.08
CA ALA A 133 7.26 -33.66 34.39
C ALA A 133 8.38 -34.66 34.71
N SER A 134 8.82 -35.46 33.73
CA SER A 134 9.95 -36.40 33.89
C SER A 134 11.28 -35.70 34.22
N GLN A 135 11.41 -34.42 33.89
CA GLN A 135 12.58 -33.58 34.18
C GLN A 135 12.39 -32.70 35.43
N GLY A 136 11.33 -32.93 36.22
CA GLY A 136 11.03 -32.14 37.41
C GLY A 136 10.45 -30.75 37.13
N MET A 137 9.97 -30.49 35.91
CA MET A 137 9.39 -29.22 35.51
C MET A 137 7.87 -29.34 35.37
N LYS A 138 7.12 -28.46 36.04
CA LYS A 138 5.67 -28.34 35.83
C LYS A 138 5.41 -27.39 34.67
N ARG A 139 5.14 -27.94 33.48
CA ARG A 139 4.89 -27.18 32.26
C ARG A 139 3.89 -27.93 31.37
N ASP A 140 2.94 -27.20 30.81
CA ASP A 140 1.97 -27.73 29.86
C ASP A 140 2.65 -28.14 28.54
N ASP A 141 1.91 -28.84 27.68
CA ASP A 141 2.33 -29.18 26.33
C ASP A 141 2.91 -27.97 25.57
N VAL A 142 4.06 -28.18 24.91
CA VAL A 142 4.73 -27.16 24.10
C VAL A 142 4.74 -27.56 22.63
N TYR A 143 4.35 -26.61 21.79
CA TYR A 143 4.30 -26.77 20.33
C TYR A 143 5.23 -25.73 19.70
N ILE A 144 6.27 -26.19 19.01
CA ILE A 144 7.13 -25.32 18.20
C ILE A 144 6.54 -25.28 16.80
N VAL A 145 5.99 -24.14 16.42
CA VAL A 145 5.27 -23.94 15.15
C VAL A 145 6.12 -23.10 14.20
N ARG A 146 6.19 -23.52 12.94
CA ARG A 146 6.78 -22.77 11.82
C ARG A 146 5.75 -22.68 10.70
N ALA A 147 5.67 -21.55 10.02
CA ALA A 147 4.77 -21.38 8.88
C ALA A 147 5.51 -20.71 7.72
N ASN A 148 5.14 -21.06 6.48
CA ASN A 148 5.61 -20.39 5.26
C ASN A 148 4.80 -19.11 4.94
N VAL A 149 3.78 -18.82 5.74
CA VAL A 149 2.93 -17.62 5.64
C VAL A 149 3.06 -16.77 6.91
N PRO A 150 2.75 -15.47 6.85
CA PRO A 150 2.75 -14.60 8.01
C PRO A 150 1.80 -15.09 9.10
N CYS A 151 2.18 -14.84 10.35
CA CYS A 151 1.35 -15.12 11.51
C CYS A 151 1.20 -13.87 12.39
N GLY A 152 -0.04 -13.54 12.74
CA GLY A 152 -0.36 -12.46 13.68
C GLY A 152 -1.61 -11.68 13.30
N GLU A 153 -2.14 -10.92 14.25
CA GLU A 153 -3.25 -10.01 14.03
C GLU A 153 -2.71 -8.62 13.66
N PHE A 154 -2.90 -8.23 12.40
CA PHE A 154 -2.53 -6.91 11.90
C PHE A 154 -3.48 -6.49 10.78
N GLU A 155 -3.58 -5.19 10.53
CA GLU A 155 -4.37 -4.67 9.42
C GLU A 155 -3.72 -5.06 8.09
N GLN A 156 -4.55 -5.49 7.14
CA GLN A 156 -4.13 -5.93 5.81
C GLN A 156 -5.02 -5.30 4.76
N PHE A 157 -4.46 -5.10 3.56
CA PHE A 157 -5.19 -4.54 2.42
C PHE A 157 -5.07 -5.48 1.24
N PRO A 158 -6.12 -5.65 0.41
CA PRO A 158 -5.98 -6.36 -0.83
C PRO A 158 -5.04 -5.58 -1.77
N VAL A 159 -4.39 -6.27 -2.70
CA VAL A 159 -3.54 -5.65 -3.73
C VAL A 159 -4.34 -4.61 -4.54
N SER A 160 -5.63 -4.87 -4.77
CA SER A 160 -6.55 -3.95 -5.47
C SER A 160 -6.72 -2.59 -4.78
N ASP A 161 -6.52 -2.48 -3.46
CA ASP A 161 -6.63 -1.19 -2.75
C ASP A 161 -5.57 -0.17 -3.19
N TRP A 162 -4.53 -0.65 -3.88
CA TRP A 162 -3.41 0.15 -4.35
C TRP A 162 -3.48 0.50 -5.84
N VAL A 163 -4.46 -0.06 -6.57
CA VAL A 163 -4.62 0.08 -8.02
C VAL A 163 -5.73 1.08 -8.34
N ASP A 164 -5.42 2.07 -9.17
CA ASP A 164 -6.39 3.09 -9.61
C ASP A 164 -7.22 2.57 -10.79
N ASP A 165 -8.46 3.03 -10.90
CA ASP A 165 -9.34 2.74 -12.03
C ASP A 165 -9.12 3.69 -13.22
N TYR A 166 -8.43 4.82 -12.99
CA TYR A 166 -8.09 5.85 -13.98
C TYR A 166 -9.27 6.38 -14.79
N ARG A 167 -10.51 6.31 -14.26
CA ARG A 167 -11.71 6.77 -14.99
C ARG A 167 -11.62 8.23 -15.42
N TYR A 168 -10.90 9.05 -14.68
CA TYR A 168 -10.65 10.48 -14.98
C TYR A 168 -9.77 10.72 -16.23
N VAL A 169 -9.12 9.68 -16.79
CA VAL A 169 -8.44 9.76 -18.10
C VAL A 169 -9.45 9.75 -19.27
N GLY A 170 -10.63 9.17 -19.05
CA GLY A 170 -11.68 9.01 -20.05
C GLY A 170 -11.45 7.84 -21.00
N GLU A 171 -12.56 7.29 -21.54
CA GLU A 171 -12.56 6.06 -22.35
C GLU A 171 -11.61 6.11 -23.55
N LYS A 172 -11.55 7.24 -24.26
CA LYS A 172 -10.67 7.39 -25.43
C LYS A 172 -9.18 7.35 -25.05
N GLY A 173 -8.81 7.98 -23.93
CA GLY A 173 -7.42 7.97 -23.46
C GLY A 173 -7.02 6.57 -23.00
N LEU A 174 -7.89 5.88 -22.26
CA LEU A 174 -7.65 4.51 -21.82
C LEU A 174 -7.55 3.53 -23.00
N ALA A 175 -8.44 3.65 -24.00
CA ALA A 175 -8.40 2.82 -25.20
C ALA A 175 -7.13 3.02 -26.03
N GLU A 176 -6.60 4.25 -26.10
CA GLU A 176 -5.33 4.51 -26.79
C GLU A 176 -4.13 3.91 -26.03
N VAL A 177 -4.13 3.99 -24.70
CA VAL A 177 -3.11 3.32 -23.88
C VAL A 177 -3.17 1.80 -24.08
N ASP A 178 -4.36 1.22 -24.13
CA ASP A 178 -4.53 -0.21 -24.41
C ASP A 178 -3.99 -0.61 -25.78
N ARG A 179 -4.31 0.19 -26.80
CA ARG A 179 -3.78 0.01 -28.15
C ARG A 179 -2.25 0.04 -28.13
N ILE A 180 -1.63 1.02 -27.46
CA ILE A 180 -0.18 1.11 -27.35
C ILE A 180 0.39 -0.13 -26.65
N LEU A 181 -0.16 -0.51 -25.49
CA LEU A 181 0.30 -1.67 -24.72
C LEU A 181 0.22 -2.98 -25.54
N HIS A 182 -0.87 -3.18 -26.26
CA HIS A 182 -1.11 -4.40 -27.02
C HIS A 182 -0.41 -4.42 -28.38
N ASP A 183 -0.53 -3.34 -29.16
CA ASP A 183 -0.08 -3.30 -30.56
C ASP A 183 1.39 -2.85 -30.69
N GLU A 184 1.83 -1.87 -29.89
CA GLU A 184 3.20 -1.36 -29.96
C GLU A 184 4.17 -2.12 -29.05
N LEU A 185 3.77 -2.40 -27.80
CA LEU A 185 4.61 -3.12 -26.84
C LEU A 185 4.43 -4.63 -26.90
N GLY A 186 3.35 -5.11 -27.51
CA GLY A 186 3.05 -6.55 -27.59
C GLY A 186 2.82 -7.19 -26.24
N ILE A 187 2.32 -6.46 -25.23
CA ILE A 187 1.95 -7.00 -23.92
C ILE A 187 0.67 -7.82 -24.08
N ARG A 188 0.70 -9.07 -23.59
CA ARG A 188 -0.42 -10.01 -23.64
C ARG A 188 -0.93 -10.32 -22.24
N ASP A 189 -2.20 -10.68 -22.13
CA ASP A 189 -2.81 -11.07 -20.85
C ASP A 189 -2.17 -12.32 -20.23
N THR A 190 -1.54 -13.16 -21.05
CA THR A 190 -0.80 -14.35 -20.62
C THR A 190 0.66 -14.07 -20.23
N ASP A 191 1.16 -12.85 -20.48
CA ASP A 191 2.54 -12.52 -20.13
C ASP A 191 2.72 -12.51 -18.60
N PRO A 192 3.77 -13.15 -18.06
CA PRO A 192 4.17 -13.01 -16.67
C PRO A 192 4.49 -11.55 -16.30
N THR A 193 4.35 -11.19 -15.02
CA THR A 193 4.59 -9.83 -14.50
C THR A 193 5.97 -9.31 -14.93
N PHE A 194 7.01 -10.13 -14.77
CA PHE A 194 8.37 -9.76 -15.15
C PHE A 194 8.52 -9.43 -16.64
N THR A 195 7.89 -10.21 -17.52
CA THR A 195 7.92 -9.96 -18.97
C THR A 195 7.24 -8.64 -19.32
N ARG A 196 6.12 -8.31 -18.67
CA ARG A 196 5.45 -7.02 -18.88
C ARG A 196 6.33 -5.85 -18.44
N MET A 197 7.01 -5.97 -17.30
CA MET A 197 7.96 -4.95 -16.83
C MET A 197 9.12 -4.76 -17.82
N GLU A 198 9.66 -5.85 -18.38
CA GLU A 198 10.76 -5.80 -19.36
C GLU A 198 10.35 -5.25 -20.72
N LYS A 199 9.07 -5.32 -21.09
CA LYS A 199 8.54 -4.62 -22.28
C LYS A 199 8.31 -3.14 -21.99
N LEU A 200 7.74 -2.83 -20.84
CA LEU A 200 7.28 -1.49 -20.50
C LEU A 200 8.42 -0.54 -20.12
N MET A 201 9.38 -0.98 -19.31
CA MET A 201 10.47 -0.12 -18.83
C MET A 201 11.32 0.45 -19.99
N PRO A 202 11.81 -0.35 -20.96
CA PRO A 202 12.53 0.20 -22.11
C PRO A 202 11.69 1.17 -22.94
N TYR A 203 10.40 0.87 -23.14
CA TYR A 203 9.50 1.75 -23.88
C TYR A 203 9.41 3.12 -23.24
N LEU A 204 9.07 3.19 -21.95
CA LEU A 204 8.93 4.44 -21.22
C LEU A 204 10.25 5.20 -21.15
N ARG A 205 11.36 4.53 -20.82
CA ARG A 205 12.69 5.18 -20.75
C ARG A 205 13.11 5.81 -22.08
N LYS A 206 12.80 5.17 -23.21
CA LYS A 206 13.06 5.73 -24.54
C LYS A 206 12.16 6.92 -24.84
N LYS A 207 10.87 6.83 -24.53
CA LYS A 207 9.90 7.91 -24.77
C LYS A 207 10.15 9.14 -23.88
N LEU A 208 10.68 8.93 -22.69
CA LEU A 208 10.92 9.97 -21.68
C LEU A 208 12.38 10.43 -21.61
N SER A 209 13.24 10.04 -22.56
CA SER A 209 14.68 10.34 -22.46
C SER A 209 15.00 11.84 -22.44
N SER A 210 14.14 12.68 -23.02
CA SER A 210 14.28 14.14 -23.07
C SER A 210 13.40 14.89 -22.07
N SER A 211 12.63 14.19 -21.23
CA SER A 211 11.69 14.81 -20.29
C SER A 211 12.32 15.18 -18.95
N GLY A 212 13.61 14.90 -18.74
CA GLY A 212 14.33 15.34 -17.54
C GLY A 212 14.36 16.87 -17.42
N GLY A 213 13.99 17.38 -16.25
CA GLY A 213 13.98 18.81 -15.95
C GLY A 213 13.00 19.19 -14.84
N VAL A 214 12.91 20.49 -14.55
CA VAL A 214 11.99 21.02 -13.53
C VAL A 214 10.56 21.03 -14.08
N PRO A 215 9.61 20.30 -13.46
CA PRO A 215 8.21 20.29 -13.90
C PRO A 215 7.55 21.66 -13.67
N LYS A 216 6.50 21.96 -14.43
CA LYS A 216 5.62 23.11 -14.15
C LYS A 216 4.80 22.85 -12.88
N ASP A 217 4.33 23.91 -12.23
CA ASP A 217 3.50 23.78 -11.02
C ASP A 217 2.23 22.93 -11.26
N ASP A 218 1.59 23.10 -12.42
CA ASP A 218 0.38 22.35 -12.82
C ASP A 218 0.68 20.86 -13.14
N GLU A 219 1.92 20.49 -13.48
CA GLU A 219 2.28 19.12 -13.89
C GLU A 219 2.27 18.11 -12.72
N ARG A 220 2.34 18.58 -11.47
CA ARG A 220 2.14 17.73 -10.28
C ARG A 220 0.71 17.22 -10.12
N TRP A 221 -0.23 17.93 -10.76
CA TRP A 221 -1.69 17.72 -10.66
C TRP A 221 -2.30 17.11 -11.92
N MET A 222 -1.50 16.99 -12.96
CA MET A 222 -1.93 16.51 -14.26
C MET A 222 -2.25 15.02 -14.16
N ASN A 223 -3.33 14.58 -14.81
CA ASN A 223 -3.56 13.14 -14.91
C ASN A 223 -2.38 12.49 -15.65
N PRO A 224 -2.02 11.25 -15.29
CA PRO A 224 -0.76 10.67 -15.75
C PRO A 224 -0.71 10.42 -17.27
N TRP A 225 -1.86 10.33 -17.94
CA TRP A 225 -1.94 10.23 -19.40
C TRP A 225 -1.56 11.55 -20.09
N GLN A 226 -2.13 12.67 -19.64
CA GLN A 226 -1.77 14.00 -20.13
C GLN A 226 -0.31 14.32 -19.81
N LEU A 227 0.14 13.99 -18.59
CA LEU A 227 1.52 14.18 -18.16
C LEU A 227 2.51 13.44 -19.07
N TYR A 228 2.22 12.16 -19.36
CA TYR A 228 2.97 11.39 -20.34
C TYR A 228 3.01 12.08 -21.71
N GLY A 229 1.86 12.53 -22.21
CA GLY A 229 1.75 13.23 -23.49
C GLY A 229 2.64 14.48 -23.57
N GLU A 230 2.60 15.34 -22.55
CA GLU A 230 3.45 16.55 -22.51
C GLU A 230 4.93 16.22 -22.39
N MET A 231 5.30 15.23 -21.57
CA MET A 231 6.69 14.81 -21.39
C MET A 231 7.28 14.22 -22.68
N VAL A 232 6.50 13.42 -23.42
CA VAL A 232 6.91 12.87 -24.72
C VAL A 232 6.99 13.95 -25.80
N ALA A 233 6.06 14.91 -25.80
CA ALA A 233 6.10 16.04 -26.73
C ALA A 233 7.25 17.03 -26.43
N GLY A 234 7.95 16.88 -25.30
CA GLY A 234 9.01 17.79 -24.87
C GLY A 234 8.49 19.13 -24.34
N THR A 235 7.18 19.31 -24.23
CA THR A 235 6.53 20.51 -23.68
C THR A 235 6.40 20.45 -22.16
N GLY A 236 6.49 19.24 -21.58
CA GLY A 236 6.52 19.00 -20.14
C GLY A 236 7.85 18.44 -19.67
N LYS A 237 8.12 18.61 -18.37
CA LYS A 237 9.34 18.11 -17.72
C LYS A 237 8.97 17.29 -16.49
N GLY A 238 9.89 16.46 -16.01
CA GLY A 238 9.63 15.59 -14.88
C GLY A 238 10.85 15.32 -14.03
N TRP A 239 10.64 15.42 -12.73
CA TRP A 239 11.51 14.81 -11.72
C TRP A 239 11.08 13.37 -11.45
N CYS A 240 11.63 12.78 -10.40
CA CYS A 240 11.28 11.44 -9.95
C CYS A 240 9.77 11.25 -9.71
N THR A 241 9.06 12.26 -9.19
CA THR A 241 7.62 12.18 -8.95
C THR A 241 6.82 11.97 -10.23
N GLN A 242 7.01 12.80 -11.26
CA GLN A 242 6.29 12.67 -12.54
C GLN A 242 6.61 11.33 -13.22
N ASN A 243 7.89 10.94 -13.20
CA ASN A 243 8.33 9.66 -13.73
C ASN A 243 7.64 8.49 -13.00
N ALA A 244 7.63 8.48 -11.67
CA ALA A 244 6.93 7.46 -10.87
C ALA A 244 5.42 7.45 -11.13
N GLN A 245 4.77 8.61 -11.27
CA GLN A 245 3.34 8.70 -11.62
C GLN A 245 3.04 8.07 -12.98
N VAL A 246 3.86 8.37 -13.98
CA VAL A 246 3.76 7.75 -15.31
C VAL A 246 3.96 6.24 -15.20
N TRP A 247 5.00 5.77 -14.51
CA TRP A 247 5.20 4.32 -14.32
C TRP A 247 4.00 3.64 -13.67
N VAL A 248 3.50 4.17 -12.56
CA VAL A 248 2.36 3.61 -11.83
C VAL A 248 1.13 3.50 -12.73
N PHE A 249 0.85 4.51 -13.54
CA PHE A 249 -0.25 4.49 -14.51
C PHE A 249 -0.09 3.40 -15.56
N TRP A 250 1.04 3.39 -16.26
CA TRP A 250 1.27 2.45 -17.35
C TRP A 250 1.39 1.01 -16.86
N ALA A 251 2.04 0.78 -15.71
CA ALA A 251 2.18 -0.54 -15.12
C ALA A 251 0.81 -1.11 -14.68
N ASN A 252 0.00 -0.31 -13.99
CA ASN A 252 -1.36 -0.72 -13.62
C ASN A 252 -2.20 -1.03 -14.85
N ARG A 253 -2.16 -0.19 -15.90
CA ARG A 253 -2.91 -0.45 -17.13
C ARG A 253 -2.41 -1.69 -17.88
N ALA A 254 -1.11 -1.98 -17.81
CA ALA A 254 -0.50 -3.22 -18.29
C ALA A 254 -0.83 -4.45 -17.42
N GLY A 255 -1.66 -4.31 -16.38
CA GLY A 255 -2.06 -5.39 -15.50
C GLY A 255 -1.01 -5.81 -14.47
N ILE A 256 -0.02 -4.95 -14.22
CA ILE A 256 0.95 -5.06 -13.12
C ILE A 256 0.43 -4.19 -11.97
N PRO A 257 -0.10 -4.75 -10.88
CA PRO A 257 -0.55 -3.93 -9.76
C PRO A 257 0.63 -3.14 -9.18
N THR A 258 0.57 -1.82 -9.21
CA THR A 258 1.69 -0.95 -8.87
C THR A 258 1.21 0.22 -8.03
N ARG A 259 1.96 0.52 -6.96
CA ARG A 259 1.69 1.62 -6.03
C ARG A 259 2.78 2.67 -6.05
N PHE A 260 2.40 3.91 -5.78
CA PHE A 260 3.34 5.03 -5.69
C PHE A 260 3.98 5.09 -4.30
N VAL A 261 5.30 5.29 -4.27
CA VAL A 261 6.08 5.42 -3.03
C VAL A 261 6.87 6.73 -3.05
N PHE A 262 6.84 7.44 -1.92
CA PHE A 262 7.63 8.65 -1.70
C PHE A 262 8.52 8.49 -0.47
N GLY A 263 9.83 8.61 -0.67
CA GLY A 263 10.82 8.71 0.39
C GLY A 263 11.18 10.16 0.69
N ALA A 264 11.31 10.50 1.96
CA ALA A 264 11.94 11.75 2.37
C ALA A 264 12.66 11.58 3.70
N ARG A 265 13.42 12.59 4.09
CA ARG A 265 14.04 12.65 5.43
C ARG A 265 13.13 13.36 6.42
N THR A 266 13.23 12.99 7.68
CA THR A 266 12.52 13.66 8.77
C THR A 266 13.48 14.24 9.81
N GLN A 267 13.14 15.42 10.33
CA GLN A 267 13.73 16.03 11.51
C GLN A 267 12.59 16.41 12.47
N ASP A 268 12.62 15.90 13.70
CA ASP A 268 11.59 16.16 14.71
C ASP A 268 10.15 15.94 14.19
N ASN A 269 9.92 14.82 13.49
CA ASN A 269 8.66 14.46 12.83
C ASN A 269 8.20 15.38 11.68
N LYS A 270 9.03 16.32 11.26
CA LYS A 270 8.79 17.17 10.10
C LYS A 270 9.59 16.67 8.92
N ILE A 271 8.98 16.64 7.74
CA ILE A 271 9.68 16.28 6.52
C ILE A 271 10.64 17.42 6.15
N VAL A 272 11.90 17.05 5.92
CA VAL A 272 12.91 17.90 5.31
C VAL A 272 12.92 17.57 3.82
N TYR A 273 12.81 18.58 2.96
CA TYR A 273 12.61 18.45 1.51
C TYR A 273 13.86 18.01 0.75
N THR A 274 14.40 16.86 1.15
CA THR A 274 15.27 16.00 0.35
C THR A 274 14.56 14.67 0.26
N GLY A 275 14.15 14.28 -0.94
CA GLY A 275 13.35 13.08 -1.12
C GLY A 275 13.30 12.64 -2.57
N HIS A 276 12.83 11.41 -2.75
CA HIS A 276 12.76 10.74 -4.03
C HIS A 276 11.43 9.99 -4.14
N SER A 277 10.94 9.83 -5.36
CA SER A 277 9.69 9.12 -5.66
C SER A 277 9.98 7.97 -6.59
N TRP A 278 9.38 6.81 -6.29
CA TRP A 278 9.49 5.59 -7.07
C TRP A 278 8.18 4.81 -6.96
N ALA A 279 8.19 3.55 -7.38
CA ALA A 279 7.03 2.69 -7.30
C ALA A 279 7.37 1.33 -6.69
N GLU A 280 6.33 0.63 -6.25
CA GLU A 280 6.42 -0.80 -5.99
C GLU A 280 5.43 -1.54 -6.87
N SER A 281 5.87 -2.60 -7.54
CA SER A 281 5.06 -3.43 -8.42
C SER A 281 4.88 -4.81 -7.80
N TYR A 282 3.65 -5.29 -7.72
CA TYR A 282 3.33 -6.59 -7.14
C TYR A 282 3.60 -7.71 -8.15
N ILE A 283 4.53 -8.59 -7.80
CA ILE A 283 4.91 -9.77 -8.59
C ILE A 283 4.01 -10.93 -8.16
N ARG A 284 2.99 -11.21 -8.96
CA ARG A 284 2.02 -12.29 -8.67
C ARG A 284 2.67 -13.66 -8.56
N GLU A 285 3.70 -13.91 -9.36
CA GLU A 285 4.45 -15.16 -9.39
C GLU A 285 5.20 -15.44 -8.08
N GLN A 286 5.49 -14.39 -7.29
CA GLN A 286 6.19 -14.50 -6.01
C GLN A 286 5.33 -14.05 -4.82
N ASN A 287 4.12 -13.56 -5.06
CA ASN A 287 3.25 -12.94 -4.05
C ASN A 287 3.93 -11.79 -3.26
N ARG A 288 4.79 -11.01 -3.90
CA ARG A 288 5.62 -9.97 -3.24
C ARG A 288 5.61 -8.64 -3.99
N TRP A 289 5.68 -7.55 -3.24
CA TRP A 289 5.98 -6.23 -3.80
C TRP A 289 7.47 -6.15 -4.16
N ALA A 290 7.77 -5.61 -5.34
CA ALA A 290 9.13 -5.34 -5.81
C ALA A 290 9.34 -3.83 -5.93
N PHE A 291 10.45 -3.33 -5.40
CA PHE A 291 10.91 -1.97 -5.66
C PHE A 291 11.16 -1.76 -7.16
N ALA A 292 10.67 -0.65 -7.73
CA ALA A 292 10.88 -0.28 -9.12
C ALA A 292 11.06 1.24 -9.25
N ASP A 293 12.07 1.67 -10.01
CA ASP A 293 12.35 3.08 -10.24
C ASP A 293 12.61 3.37 -11.73
N VAL A 294 11.58 3.86 -12.40
CA VAL A 294 11.67 4.28 -13.81
C VAL A 294 12.57 5.49 -14.02
N THR A 295 12.85 6.30 -13.00
CA THR A 295 13.81 7.41 -13.12
C THR A 295 15.20 6.84 -13.36
N GLN A 296 15.52 5.76 -12.63
CA GLN A 296 16.79 5.07 -12.71
C GLN A 296 16.80 3.91 -13.73
N GLY A 297 15.65 3.54 -14.30
CA GLY A 297 15.54 2.36 -15.17
C GLY A 297 15.65 1.04 -14.41
N GLU A 298 15.42 1.04 -13.09
CA GLU A 298 15.49 -0.11 -12.21
C GLU A 298 14.14 -0.85 -12.24
N LEU A 299 14.11 -2.08 -12.74
CA LEU A 299 12.88 -2.86 -12.85
C LEU A 299 12.53 -3.51 -11.51
N TYR A 300 13.46 -4.26 -10.92
CA TYR A 300 13.31 -4.92 -9.63
C TYR A 300 14.66 -5.37 -9.07
N VAL A 301 14.78 -5.39 -7.74
CA VAL A 301 15.94 -5.95 -7.03
C VAL A 301 15.58 -7.33 -6.49
N THR A 302 16.49 -8.28 -6.55
CA THR A 302 16.35 -9.62 -5.95
C THR A 302 17.44 -9.93 -4.94
N ASP A 303 17.12 -10.80 -3.98
CA ASP A 303 18.12 -11.45 -3.14
C ASP A 303 18.84 -12.61 -3.87
N LYS A 304 19.69 -13.33 -3.13
CA LYS A 304 20.45 -14.49 -3.60
C LYS A 304 19.59 -15.70 -4.00
N LEU A 305 18.32 -15.73 -3.58
CA LEU A 305 17.34 -16.77 -3.90
C LEU A 305 16.45 -16.37 -5.08
N GLY A 306 16.71 -15.21 -5.70
CA GLY A 306 15.90 -14.68 -6.80
C GLY A 306 14.56 -14.10 -6.33
N GLN A 307 14.38 -13.86 -5.04
CA GLN A 307 13.16 -13.27 -4.51
C GLN A 307 13.23 -11.74 -4.59
N VAL A 308 12.16 -11.11 -5.06
CA VAL A 308 12.11 -9.66 -5.16
C VAL A 308 12.10 -8.98 -3.80
N LEU A 309 12.81 -7.87 -3.71
CA LEU A 309 12.92 -7.04 -2.52
C LEU A 309 12.04 -5.80 -2.67
N ASN A 310 11.31 -5.48 -1.61
CA ASN A 310 10.53 -4.26 -1.53
C ASN A 310 11.34 -3.08 -0.96
N THR A 311 10.73 -1.90 -0.90
CA THR A 311 11.37 -0.69 -0.37
C THR A 311 11.91 -0.88 1.04
N VAL A 312 11.12 -1.48 1.94
CA VAL A 312 11.54 -1.64 3.34
C VAL A 312 12.59 -2.73 3.48
N ASP A 313 12.56 -3.79 2.67
CA ASP A 313 13.65 -4.77 2.61
C ASP A 313 14.97 -4.08 2.26
N LEU A 314 14.97 -3.28 1.19
CA LEU A 314 16.16 -2.53 0.77
C LEU A 314 16.59 -1.48 1.80
N PHE A 315 15.64 -0.89 2.51
CA PHE A 315 15.94 0.00 3.63
C PHE A 315 16.70 -0.74 4.74
N HIS A 316 16.21 -1.88 5.21
CA HIS A 316 16.92 -2.69 6.20
C HIS A 316 18.30 -3.12 5.71
N LEU A 317 18.43 -3.55 4.45
CA LEU A 317 19.74 -3.89 3.87
C LEU A 317 20.70 -2.69 3.90
N ASN A 318 20.21 -1.47 3.63
CA ASN A 318 21.06 -0.28 3.69
C ASN A 318 21.58 -0.01 5.09
N GLN A 319 20.70 -0.12 6.10
CA GLN A 319 21.00 0.13 7.50
C GLN A 319 22.07 -0.82 8.05
N HIS A 320 22.16 -2.02 7.48
CA HIS A 320 23.13 -3.03 7.86
C HIS A 320 24.29 -3.19 6.86
N ASN A 321 24.37 -2.32 5.84
CA ASN A 321 25.36 -2.43 4.77
C ASN A 321 25.40 -3.83 4.12
N ALA A 322 24.22 -4.46 3.97
CA ALA A 322 24.08 -5.89 3.67
C ALA A 322 23.60 -6.17 2.24
N PHE A 323 24.11 -5.43 1.24
CA PHE A 323 23.74 -5.64 -0.17
C PHE A 323 24.49 -6.79 -0.84
N ASP A 324 25.37 -7.48 -0.12
CA ASP A 324 26.07 -8.63 -0.65
C ASP A 324 25.06 -9.68 -1.13
N SER A 325 25.29 -10.22 -2.33
CA SER A 325 24.39 -11.17 -2.98
C SER A 325 22.98 -10.62 -3.29
N THR A 326 22.87 -9.31 -3.57
CA THR A 326 21.67 -8.72 -4.18
C THR A 326 21.93 -8.31 -5.62
N PHE A 327 20.91 -8.45 -6.46
CA PHE A 327 21.00 -8.20 -7.90
C PHE A 327 19.88 -7.28 -8.36
N ILE A 328 20.17 -6.39 -9.30
CA ILE A 328 19.17 -5.52 -9.93
C ILE A 328 18.92 -5.97 -11.35
N ARG A 329 17.65 -6.06 -11.74
CA ARG A 329 17.25 -6.08 -13.15
C ARG A 329 17.13 -4.64 -13.63
N LEU A 330 18.00 -4.26 -14.54
CA LEU A 330 18.26 -2.87 -14.93
C LEU A 330 18.07 -2.67 -16.43
N TYR A 331 17.34 -1.63 -16.82
CA TYR A 331 17.43 -1.06 -18.15
C TYR A 331 18.57 -0.05 -18.22
N VAL A 332 19.58 -0.34 -19.04
CA VAL A 332 20.77 0.51 -19.20
C VAL A 332 20.41 1.76 -20.02
N SER A 333 19.89 2.78 -19.35
CA SER A 333 19.70 4.12 -19.94
C SER A 333 20.99 4.95 -19.89
N GLN A 334 20.97 6.15 -20.48
CA GLN A 334 22.14 7.03 -20.63
C GLN A 334 22.92 7.27 -19.32
N GLN A 335 22.27 7.32 -18.16
CA GLN A 335 22.91 7.53 -16.86
C GLN A 335 23.82 6.38 -16.39
N TRP A 336 23.69 5.19 -17.01
CA TRP A 336 24.48 4.00 -16.71
C TRP A 336 25.53 3.72 -17.78
N GLU A 337 25.51 4.48 -18.87
CA GLU A 337 26.43 4.32 -19.98
C GLU A 337 27.88 4.48 -19.48
N ASN A 338 28.77 3.60 -19.94
CA ASN A 338 30.19 3.57 -19.59
C ASN A 338 30.52 3.27 -18.11
N ARG A 339 29.55 2.87 -17.28
CA ARG A 339 29.88 2.39 -15.93
C ARG A 339 30.58 1.03 -16.01
N PRO A 340 31.74 0.85 -15.34
CA PRO A 340 32.43 -0.44 -15.32
C PRO A 340 31.51 -1.57 -14.86
N GLY A 341 31.48 -2.67 -15.64
CA GLY A 341 30.66 -3.84 -15.33
C GLY A 341 29.20 -3.75 -15.78
N ILE A 342 28.76 -2.63 -16.37
CA ILE A 342 27.43 -2.47 -16.97
C ILE A 342 27.53 -2.61 -18.50
N PRO A 343 26.75 -3.49 -19.15
CA PRO A 343 26.73 -3.65 -20.60
C PRO A 343 26.25 -2.40 -21.37
N GLY A 344 26.20 -2.51 -22.70
CA GLY A 344 25.83 -1.41 -23.60
C GLY A 344 24.42 -0.84 -23.36
N LYS A 345 24.25 0.42 -23.76
CA LYS A 345 22.99 1.18 -23.67
C LYS A 345 21.82 0.46 -24.35
N ASP A 346 20.61 0.74 -23.87
CA ASP A 346 19.33 0.26 -24.39
C ASP A 346 19.16 -1.27 -24.30
N THR A 347 19.82 -1.89 -23.32
CA THR A 347 19.68 -3.31 -22.98
C THR A 347 19.07 -3.49 -21.58
N VAL A 348 18.46 -4.66 -21.35
CA VAL A 348 18.03 -5.09 -20.02
C VAL A 348 19.00 -6.13 -19.49
N VAL A 349 19.59 -5.87 -18.33
CA VAL A 349 20.69 -6.65 -17.77
C VAL A 349 20.41 -6.99 -16.31
N THR A 350 21.06 -8.05 -15.83
CA THR A 350 21.08 -8.36 -14.40
C THR A 350 22.50 -8.15 -13.89
N VAL A 351 22.69 -7.25 -12.93
CA VAL A 351 24.00 -6.91 -12.37
C VAL A 351 23.95 -6.87 -10.84
N PRO A 352 25.09 -6.99 -10.13
CA PRO A 352 25.13 -6.77 -8.70
C PRO A 352 24.57 -5.40 -8.33
N PHE A 353 23.66 -5.35 -7.35
CA PHE A 353 22.96 -4.11 -7.01
C PHE A 353 23.90 -3.05 -6.41
N THR A 354 25.02 -3.47 -5.82
CA THR A 354 26.09 -2.59 -5.32
C THR A 354 26.69 -1.67 -6.38
N LEU A 355 26.53 -1.97 -7.68
CA LEU A 355 26.97 -1.09 -8.76
C LEU A 355 26.01 0.08 -9.03
N CYS A 356 24.77 -0.02 -8.54
CA CYS A 356 23.67 0.88 -8.88
C CYS A 356 22.98 1.54 -7.67
N ASN A 357 23.29 1.14 -6.44
CA ASN A 357 22.53 1.54 -5.25
C ASN A 357 22.85 2.92 -4.65
N ASN A 358 23.57 3.81 -5.35
CA ASN A 358 23.96 5.12 -4.81
C ASN A 358 22.77 5.95 -4.35
N LEU A 359 21.70 6.02 -5.17
CA LEU A 359 20.49 6.76 -4.81
C LEU A 359 19.86 6.20 -3.54
N LEU A 360 19.81 4.88 -3.42
CA LEU A 360 19.28 4.23 -2.25
C LEU A 360 20.15 4.52 -1.01
N ARG A 361 21.47 4.49 -1.14
CA ARG A 361 22.42 4.84 -0.07
C ARG A 361 22.15 6.24 0.48
N ASP A 362 21.90 7.19 -0.42
CA ASP A 362 21.68 8.59 -0.07
C ASP A 362 20.29 8.81 0.53
N GLU A 363 19.26 8.11 0.04
CA GLU A 363 17.87 8.36 0.41
C GLU A 363 17.34 7.46 1.53
N PHE A 364 17.91 6.27 1.77
CA PHE A 364 17.38 5.25 2.68
C PHE A 364 18.16 5.24 4.01
N THR A 365 18.23 6.41 4.64
CA THR A 365 18.94 6.65 5.91
C THR A 365 18.06 6.35 7.12
N SER A 366 18.63 6.27 8.32
CA SER A 366 17.85 6.06 9.55
C SER A 366 16.73 7.09 9.74
N HIS A 367 16.93 8.31 9.23
CA HIS A 367 15.98 9.43 9.28
C HIS A 367 14.93 9.39 8.15
N SER A 368 14.90 8.33 7.35
CA SER A 368 14.00 8.24 6.22
C SER A 368 12.59 7.80 6.63
N ILE A 369 11.62 8.33 5.91
CA ILE A 369 10.22 7.94 5.97
C ILE A 369 9.76 7.59 4.55
N PHE A 370 9.05 6.47 4.42
CA PHE A 370 8.48 6.02 3.14
C PHE A 370 6.96 6.07 3.23
N LYS A 371 6.34 6.81 2.32
CA LYS A 371 4.88 6.93 2.23
C LYS A 371 4.36 6.14 1.05
N PHE A 372 3.36 5.31 1.32
CA PHE A 372 2.67 4.48 0.35
C PHE A 372 1.31 5.12 0.09
N ARG A 373 1.10 5.59 -1.14
CA ARG A 373 -0.12 6.31 -1.51
C ARG A 373 -1.13 5.36 -2.12
N ARG A 374 -2.38 5.52 -1.71
CA ARG A 374 -3.53 4.93 -2.39
C ARG A 374 -4.01 5.87 -3.51
N PRO A 375 -4.64 5.31 -4.56
CA PRO A 375 -5.28 6.07 -5.60
C PRO A 375 -6.27 7.13 -5.10
N PRO A 376 -6.47 8.25 -5.84
CA PRO A 376 -5.72 8.62 -7.04
C PRO A 376 -4.29 9.08 -6.71
N ASN A 377 -3.31 8.68 -7.52
CA ASN A 377 -1.88 8.95 -7.29
C ASN A 377 -1.43 10.35 -7.76
N VAL A 378 -2.24 11.36 -7.50
CA VAL A 378 -1.93 12.77 -7.79
C VAL A 378 -1.41 13.45 -6.51
N GLU A 379 -0.37 14.28 -6.68
CA GLU A 379 0.36 14.92 -5.58
C GLU A 379 -0.34 16.21 -5.16
N ASP A 380 -0.73 16.31 -3.88
CA ASP A 380 -1.24 17.54 -3.32
C ASP A 380 -0.09 18.43 -2.78
N VAL A 381 0.22 19.53 -3.46
CA VAL A 381 1.19 20.55 -3.02
C VAL A 381 0.50 21.69 -2.26
N ARG A 382 1.24 22.27 -1.31
CA ARG A 382 0.79 23.13 -0.20
C ARG A 382 -0.07 24.36 -0.53
N GLU A 383 -0.17 24.79 -1.79
CA GLU A 383 -0.74 26.10 -2.14
C GLU A 383 -1.69 26.09 -3.34
N ILE A 384 -1.77 24.96 -4.06
CA ILE A 384 -2.47 24.88 -5.34
C ILE A 384 -3.63 23.89 -5.20
N TYR A 385 -4.80 24.38 -4.78
CA TYR A 385 -6.01 23.55 -4.66
C TYR A 385 -6.74 23.38 -5.99
N THR A 386 -6.12 23.72 -7.12
CA THR A 386 -6.78 23.74 -8.43
C THR A 386 -7.28 22.35 -8.82
N GLY A 387 -6.51 21.28 -8.54
CA GLY A 387 -6.92 19.90 -8.76
C GLY A 387 -8.16 19.50 -7.94
N PHE A 388 -8.25 19.97 -6.70
CA PHE A 388 -9.39 19.73 -5.80
C PHE A 388 -10.71 20.29 -6.36
N PHE A 389 -10.66 21.36 -7.16
CA PHE A 389 -11.86 21.98 -7.75
C PHE A 389 -12.08 21.65 -9.23
N ARG A 390 -11.08 21.08 -9.93
CA ARG A 390 -11.15 20.76 -11.36
C ARG A 390 -11.73 19.38 -11.65
N ASP A 391 -11.52 18.39 -10.77
CA ASP A 391 -11.99 17.02 -10.97
C ASP A 391 -12.62 16.43 -9.70
N TRP A 392 -13.82 15.86 -9.84
CA TRP A 392 -14.56 15.26 -8.72
C TRP A 392 -13.84 14.05 -8.11
N THR A 393 -13.13 13.27 -8.93
CA THR A 393 -12.33 12.13 -8.48
C THR A 393 -11.21 12.59 -7.57
N PHE A 394 -10.54 13.69 -7.93
CA PHE A 394 -9.47 14.26 -7.12
C PHE A 394 -10.01 14.91 -5.85
N LEU A 395 -11.16 15.58 -5.92
CA LEU A 395 -11.86 16.11 -4.74
C LEU A 395 -12.16 14.99 -3.73
N VAL A 396 -12.86 13.95 -4.18
CA VAL A 396 -13.30 12.84 -3.32
C VAL A 396 -12.10 12.06 -2.81
N GLY A 397 -11.15 11.72 -3.68
CA GLY A 397 -9.92 11.03 -3.30
C GLY A 397 -9.12 11.80 -2.24
N ASN A 398 -9.02 13.13 -2.34
CA ASN A 398 -8.35 13.94 -1.34
C ASN A 398 -9.10 14.02 -0.02
N LEU A 399 -10.43 14.13 -0.05
CA LEU A 399 -11.26 14.10 1.16
C LEU A 399 -11.16 12.74 1.86
N GLU A 400 -11.19 11.64 1.10
CA GLU A 400 -10.97 10.29 1.63
C GLU A 400 -9.59 10.18 2.25
N ARG A 401 -8.52 10.60 1.57
CA ARG A 401 -7.15 10.59 2.12
C ARG A 401 -7.00 11.45 3.37
N TYR A 402 -7.71 12.56 3.43
CA TYR A 402 -7.68 13.50 4.55
C TYR A 402 -8.36 12.94 5.81
N LEU A 403 -9.47 12.18 5.65
CA LEU A 403 -10.30 11.73 6.78
C LEU A 403 -10.19 10.23 7.08
N PHE A 404 -10.18 9.38 6.06
CA PHE A 404 -10.48 7.95 6.20
C PHE A 404 -9.37 7.03 5.71
N ARG A 405 -8.69 7.39 4.62
CA ARG A 405 -7.69 6.57 3.92
C ARG A 405 -6.33 7.26 3.86
N PRO A 406 -5.70 7.54 5.01
CA PRO A 406 -4.39 8.18 5.04
C PRO A 406 -3.38 7.45 4.17
N PRO A 407 -2.40 8.15 3.55
CA PRO A 407 -1.18 7.52 3.12
C PRO A 407 -0.54 6.78 4.29
N LEU A 408 -0.14 5.53 4.07
CA LEU A 408 0.55 4.77 5.11
C LEU A 408 2.04 5.11 5.08
N ALA A 409 2.68 5.16 6.24
CA ALA A 409 4.10 5.49 6.31
C ALA A 409 4.90 4.52 7.19
N TYR A 410 6.05 4.12 6.68
CA TYR A 410 7.03 3.32 7.40
C TYR A 410 8.27 4.18 7.70
N SER A 411 8.70 4.18 8.96
CA SER A 411 9.95 4.80 9.43
C SER A 411 10.41 4.10 10.71
N PHE A 412 11.67 4.26 11.08
CA PHE A 412 12.17 3.85 12.40
C PHE A 412 11.83 4.83 13.50
N TYR A 413 11.56 6.09 13.15
CA TYR A 413 11.17 7.09 14.13
C TYR A 413 9.66 7.09 14.34
N PRO A 414 9.19 7.27 15.59
CA PRO A 414 7.77 7.44 15.87
C PRO A 414 7.26 8.68 15.14
N THR A 415 6.00 8.69 14.72
CA THR A 415 5.42 9.83 14.01
C THR A 415 4.12 10.30 14.68
N GLU A 416 3.76 11.57 14.51
CA GLU A 416 2.52 12.14 15.09
C GLU A 416 1.26 11.90 14.24
N GLY A 417 1.37 11.08 13.21
CA GLY A 417 0.30 10.83 12.25
C GLY A 417 -1.00 10.39 12.89
N GLU A 418 -0.95 9.45 13.84
CA GLU A 418 -2.14 8.92 14.52
C GLU A 418 -2.93 10.03 15.26
N ARG A 419 -2.24 10.87 16.04
CA ARG A 419 -2.88 11.98 16.78
C ARG A 419 -3.50 13.00 15.83
N THR A 420 -2.80 13.29 14.74
CA THR A 420 -3.26 14.24 13.72
C THR A 420 -4.54 13.74 13.04
N TYR A 421 -4.60 12.45 12.66
CA TYR A 421 -5.79 11.87 12.06
C TYR A 421 -6.95 11.75 13.03
N LEU A 422 -6.69 11.41 14.30
CA LEU A 422 -7.72 11.41 15.34
C LEU A 422 -8.33 12.80 15.51
N LEU A 423 -7.51 13.85 15.61
CA LEU A 423 -7.98 15.24 15.73
C LEU A 423 -8.89 15.62 14.56
N ARG A 424 -8.49 15.32 13.31
CA ARG A 424 -9.28 15.61 12.12
C ARG A 424 -10.63 14.91 12.13
N ARG A 425 -10.65 13.62 12.48
CA ARG A 425 -11.89 12.83 12.56
C ARG A 425 -12.82 13.36 13.65
N VAL A 426 -12.29 13.68 14.83
CA VAL A 426 -13.07 14.27 15.94
C VAL A 426 -13.66 15.61 15.55
N LEU A 427 -12.87 16.51 14.94
CA LEU A 427 -13.35 17.80 14.45
C LEU A 427 -14.42 17.65 13.37
N PHE A 428 -14.23 16.73 12.43
CA PHE A 428 -15.17 16.49 11.33
C PHE A 428 -16.49 15.88 11.82
N LEU A 429 -16.42 14.83 12.64
CA LEU A 429 -17.60 14.20 13.23
C LEU A 429 -18.33 15.14 14.20
N GLY A 430 -17.59 15.92 14.98
CA GLY A 430 -18.15 16.96 15.83
C GLY A 430 -18.92 18.00 15.01
N LEU A 431 -18.37 18.45 13.88
CA LEU A 431 -19.05 19.35 12.95
C LEU A 431 -20.35 18.72 12.43
N LEU A 432 -20.29 17.50 11.90
CA LEU A 432 -21.47 16.81 11.39
C LEU A 432 -22.58 16.69 12.43
N MET A 433 -22.24 16.25 13.65
CA MET A 433 -23.20 16.14 14.75
C MET A 433 -23.80 17.50 15.14
N SER A 434 -22.98 18.55 15.19
CA SER A 434 -23.45 19.90 15.51
C SER A 434 -24.43 20.45 14.47
N VAL A 435 -24.17 20.21 13.18
CA VAL A 435 -25.05 20.61 12.07
C VAL A 435 -26.37 19.86 12.12
N VAL A 436 -26.36 18.54 12.35
CA VAL A 436 -27.58 17.73 12.48
C VAL A 436 -28.45 18.22 13.64
N VAL A 437 -27.85 18.48 14.80
CA VAL A 437 -28.55 19.02 15.97
C VAL A 437 -29.11 20.41 15.67
N TRP A 438 -28.32 21.29 15.06
CA TRP A 438 -28.73 22.64 14.71
C TRP A 438 -29.93 22.66 13.75
N ILE A 439 -29.88 21.85 12.68
CA ILE A 439 -30.98 21.71 11.72
C ILE A 439 -32.23 21.16 12.42
N SER A 440 -32.09 20.13 13.27
CA SER A 440 -33.21 19.52 14.00
C SER A 440 -33.89 20.52 14.95
N LEU A 441 -33.11 21.31 15.68
CA LEU A 441 -33.62 22.39 16.54
C LEU A 441 -34.28 23.50 15.72
N LEU A 442 -33.70 23.88 14.58
CA LEU A 442 -34.27 24.89 13.68
C LEU A 442 -35.63 24.45 13.12
N LEU A 443 -35.75 23.18 12.69
CA LEU A 443 -37.00 22.59 12.21
C LEU A 443 -38.05 22.53 13.32
N THR A 444 -37.67 22.09 14.53
CA THR A 444 -38.57 22.02 15.70
C THR A 444 -39.07 23.41 16.10
N TYR A 445 -38.16 24.39 16.15
CA TYR A 445 -38.50 25.78 16.45
C TYR A 445 -39.47 26.37 15.42
N ARG A 446 -39.23 26.13 14.12
CA ARG A 446 -40.14 26.56 13.03
C ARG A 446 -41.52 25.91 13.15
N ARG A 447 -41.59 24.60 13.45
CA ARG A 447 -42.85 23.88 13.66
C ARG A 447 -43.64 24.45 14.85
N ARG A 448 -42.99 24.70 16.00
CA ARG A 448 -43.64 25.30 17.18
C ARG A 448 -44.17 26.71 16.90
N ARG A 449 -43.39 27.53 16.18
CA ARG A 449 -43.83 28.89 15.78
C ARG A 449 -45.04 28.85 14.85
N ARG A 450 -45.13 27.87 13.94
CA ARG A 450 -46.31 27.68 13.07
C ARG A 450 -47.54 27.27 13.87
N LYS A 451 -47.41 26.34 14.83
CA LYS A 451 -48.53 25.91 15.70
C LYS A 451 -49.05 27.04 16.59
N GLY A 452 -48.16 27.73 17.32
CA GLY A 452 -48.58 28.84 18.19
C GLY A 452 -49.09 30.09 17.45
N GLY A 453 -48.91 30.18 16.13
CA GLY A 453 -49.52 31.22 15.30
C GLY A 453 -50.91 30.86 14.77
N LEU A 454 -51.31 29.58 14.86
CA LEU A 454 -52.65 29.11 14.51
C LEU A 454 -53.61 29.17 15.71
N ASP A 455 -53.12 29.03 16.94
CA ASP A 455 -53.93 29.12 18.17
C ASP A 455 -54.17 30.58 18.65
N GLY A 456 -53.59 31.56 17.95
CA GLY A 456 -53.67 32.99 18.29
C GLY A 456 -54.46 33.85 17.30
N LYS A 457 -55.21 33.22 16.41
CA LYS A 457 -56.28 33.81 15.59
C LYS A 457 -57.58 33.13 15.96
#